data_AF-A0A7U4DQN4-F1
#
_entry.id   AF-A0A7U4DQN4-F1
#
_cell.length_a   1.000
_cell.length_b   1.000
_cell.length_c   1.000
_cell.angle_alpha   90.00
_cell.angle_beta   90.00
_cell.angle_gamma   90.00
#
_symmetry.space_group_name_H-M   'P 1'
#
loop_
_entity.id
_entity.type
_entity.pdbx_description
1 polymer ?
#
loop_
_entity_poly.entity_id
_entity_poly.type
_entity_poly.pdbx_seq_one_letter_code
_entity_poly.pdbx_strand_id
1 'polypeptide(L)' 'MAITIADLKQLMLAIDLDEEMVSRLDPNVLLSEQGFDSIDYPAFALAVEERYGVRISDAEALRLKTLADFEHCIKAKV' A
#
# COMPACT_ATOMS: atom_id res chain seq x y z
N MET A 1 14.25 8.18 -6.58
CA MET A 1 13.26 8.86 -5.69
C MET A 1 13.03 7.94 -4.51
N ALA A 2 13.08 8.43 -3.28
CA ALA A 2 12.84 7.57 -2.11
C ALA A 2 11.33 7.36 -1.93
N ILE A 3 10.83 6.15 -2.18
CA ILE A 3 9.46 5.78 -1.81
C ILE A 3 9.39 5.79 -0.28
N THR A 4 8.37 6.45 0.27
CA THR A 4 8.14 6.55 1.71
C THR A 4 6.70 6.17 2.03
N ILE A 5 6.45 5.74 3.27
CA ILE A 5 5.10 5.54 3.81
C ILE A 5 4.18 6.74 3.56
N ALA A 6 4.69 7.97 3.58
CA ALA A 6 3.90 9.16 3.29
C ALA A 6 3.36 9.16 1.84
N ASP A 7 4.16 8.72 0.87
CA ASP A 7 3.74 8.62 -0.53
C ASP A 7 2.69 7.52 -0.72
N LEU A 8 2.85 6.39 -0.03
CA LEU A 8 1.84 5.32 0.01
C LEU A 8 0.52 5.83 0.62
N LYS A 9 0.58 6.61 1.69
CA LYS A 9 -0.61 7.24 2.29
C LYS A 9 -1.27 8.22 1.32
N GLN A 10 -0.50 9.04 0.60
CA GLN A 10 -1.07 9.93 -0.42
C GLN A 10 -1.76 9.16 -1.55
N LEU A 11 -1.20 8.01 -1.93
CA LEU A 11 -1.81 7.14 -2.93
C LEU A 11 -3.12 6.52 -2.44
N MET A 12 -3.21 6.18 -1.15
CA MET A 12 -4.45 5.73 -0.54
C MET A 12 -5.54 6.81 -0.63
N LEU A 13 -5.21 8.06 -0.29
CA LEU A 13 -6.15 9.18 -0.43
C LEU A 13 -6.58 9.40 -1.89
N ALA A 14 -5.69 9.14 -2.85
CA ALA A 14 -6.00 9.28 -4.28
C ALA A 14 -7.00 8.22 -4.79
N ILE A 15 -7.14 7.09 -4.09
CA ILE A 15 -8.14 6.05 -4.41
C ILE A 15 -9.39 6.15 -3.53
N ASP A 16 -9.65 7.32 -2.95
CA ASP A 16 -10.85 7.62 -2.14
C ASP A 16 -10.91 6.85 -0.82
N LEU A 17 -9.77 6.38 -0.29
CA LEU A 17 -9.72 5.84 1.07
C LEU A 17 -9.88 6.95 2.11
N ASP A 18 -10.48 6.58 3.24
CA ASP A 18 -10.79 7.51 4.32
C ASP A 18 -9.51 8.14 4.91
N GLU A 19 -9.46 9.48 4.93
CA GLU A 19 -8.28 10.21 5.40
C GLU A 19 -7.99 9.98 6.87
N GLU A 20 -9.02 9.84 7.71
CA GLU A 20 -8.85 9.60 9.14
C GLU A 20 -8.20 8.23 9.36
N MET A 21 -8.68 7.22 8.62
CA MET A 21 -8.09 5.88 8.61
C MET A 21 -6.62 5.93 8.16
N VAL A 22 -6.34 6.50 6.98
CA VAL A 22 -5.00 6.56 6.38
C VAL A 22 -4.00 7.29 7.29
N SER A 23 -4.43 8.39 7.91
CA SER A 23 -3.59 9.15 8.85
C SER A 23 -3.18 8.29 10.06
N ARG A 24 -4.07 7.42 10.54
CA ARG A 24 -3.86 6.55 11.70
C ARG A 24 -3.15 5.23 11.40
N LEU A 25 -2.97 4.87 10.12
CA LEU A 25 -2.25 3.66 9.74
C LEU A 25 -0.81 3.65 10.26
N ASP A 26 -0.48 2.59 11.00
CA ASP A 26 0.86 2.21 11.38
C ASP A 26 1.48 1.32 10.30
N PRO A 27 2.69 1.65 9.80
CA PRO A 27 3.30 0.92 8.69
C PRO A 27 3.81 -0.47 9.04
N ASN A 28 3.95 -0.80 10.33
CA ASN A 28 4.43 -2.10 10.79
C ASN A 28 3.29 -3.03 11.25
N VAL A 29 2.06 -2.53 11.30
CA VAL A 29 0.88 -3.29 11.69
C VAL A 29 0.16 -3.81 10.44
N LEU A 30 -0.51 -4.96 10.58
CA LEU A 30 -1.30 -5.57 9.51
C LEU A 30 -2.40 -4.60 9.06
N LEU A 31 -2.50 -4.34 7.76
CA LEU A 31 -3.53 -3.46 7.19
C LEU A 31 -4.94 -3.99 7.53
N SER A 32 -5.13 -5.31 7.49
CA SER A 32 -6.40 -5.97 7.86
C SER A 32 -6.83 -5.74 9.31
N GLU A 33 -5.90 -5.45 10.23
CA GLU A 33 -6.24 -5.13 11.62
C GLU A 33 -6.53 -3.62 11.82
N GLN A 34 -6.31 -2.81 10.78
CA GLN A 34 -6.43 -1.36 10.83
C GLN A 34 -7.60 -0.85 9.97
N GLY A 35 -8.47 -1.76 9.51
CA GLY A 35 -9.68 -1.45 8.73
C GLY A 35 -9.53 -1.60 7.22
N PHE A 36 -8.42 -2.18 6.73
CA PHE A 36 -8.23 -2.43 5.29
C PHE A 36 -8.98 -3.69 4.88
N ASP A 37 -10.00 -3.54 4.03
CA ASP A 37 -10.86 -4.62 3.60
C ASP A 37 -10.40 -5.27 2.29
N SER A 38 -11.05 -6.37 1.92
CA SER A 38 -10.75 -7.14 0.70
C SER A 38 -10.93 -6.37 -0.61
N ILE A 39 -11.54 -5.18 -0.59
CA ILE A 39 -11.69 -4.28 -1.74
C ILE A 39 -10.54 -3.27 -1.79
N ASP A 40 -10.12 -2.76 -0.63
CA ASP A 40 -9.06 -1.76 -0.52
C ASP A 40 -7.71 -2.34 -0.94
N TYR A 41 -7.45 -3.61 -0.58
CA TYR A 41 -6.23 -4.32 -0.95
C TYR A 41 -5.93 -4.31 -2.46
N PRO A 42 -6.80 -4.86 -3.33
CA PRO A 42 -6.55 -4.86 -4.77
C PRO A 42 -6.59 -3.45 -5.38
N ALA A 43 -7.42 -2.54 -4.87
CA ALA A 43 -7.47 -1.15 -5.35
C ALA A 43 -6.14 -0.42 -5.09
N PHE A 44 -5.59 -0.58 -3.88
CA PHE A 44 -4.31 -0.01 -3.49
C PHE A 44 -3.14 -0.65 -4.24
N ALA A 45 -3.12 -1.98 -4.36
CA ALA A 45 -2.08 -2.68 -5.12
C ALA A 45 -2.04 -2.20 -6.58
N LEU A 46 -3.20 -2.08 -7.24
CA LEU A 46 -3.29 -1.58 -8.60
C LEU A 46 -2.77 -0.13 -8.70
N ALA A 47 -3.18 0.74 -7.77
CA ALA A 47 -2.72 2.12 -7.75
C ALA A 47 -1.19 2.22 -7.56
N VAL A 48 -0.60 1.32 -6.75
CA VAL A 48 0.86 1.23 -6.57
C VAL A 48 1.53 0.82 -7.87
N GLU A 49 1.00 -0.19 -8.55
CA GLU A 49 1.51 -0.64 -9.85
C GLU A 49 1.47 0.48 -10.89
N GLU A 50 0.35 1.21 -10.99
CA GLU A 50 0.19 2.34 -11.92
C GLU A 50 1.10 3.52 -11.56
N ARG A 51 1.23 3.84 -10.27
CA ARG A 51 2.01 5.00 -9.79
C ARG A 51 3.51 4.83 -9.99
N TYR A 52 4.04 3.65 -9.68
CA TYR A 52 5.48 3.38 -9.73
C TYR A 52 5.92 2.56 -10.95
N GLY A 53 4.98 2.11 -11.79
CA GLY A 53 5.27 1.26 -12.94
C GLY A 53 5.79 -0.14 -12.54
N VAL A 54 5.47 -0.59 -11.33
CA VAL A 54 5.87 -1.91 -10.82
C VAL A 54 4.77 -2.93 -11.09
N ARG A 55 5.12 -4.21 -10.99
CA ARG A 55 4.14 -5.31 -11.02
C ARG A 55 4.20 -6.12 -9.74
N ILE A 56 3.05 -6.27 -9.09
CA ILE A 56 2.86 -7.06 -7.88
C ILE A 56 2.25 -8.40 -8.30
N SER A 57 3.05 -9.46 -8.23
CA SER A 57 2.55 -10.82 -8.50
C SER A 57 1.66 -11.30 -7.36
N ASP A 58 0.78 -12.27 -7.61
CA ASP A 58 -0.07 -12.87 -6.57
C ASP A 58 0.72 -13.36 -5.34
N ALA A 59 1.90 -13.95 -5.56
CA ALA A 59 2.76 -14.40 -4.47
C ALA A 59 3.28 -13.25 -3.59
N GLU A 60 3.51 -12.08 -4.19
CA GLU A 60 3.92 -10.87 -3.47
C GLU A 60 2.70 -10.27 -2.76
N ALA A 61 1.55 -10.16 -3.42
CA ALA A 61 0.30 -9.71 -2.81
C ALA A 61 -0.08 -10.50 -1.54
N LEU A 62 0.22 -11.80 -1.49
CA LEU A 62 0.03 -12.62 -0.29
C LEU A 62 0.99 -12.31 0.87
N ARG A 63 2.14 -11.70 0.57
CA ARG A 63 3.16 -11.26 1.55
C ARG A 63 2.96 -9.82 2.00
N LEU A 64 2.41 -8.98 1.13
CA LEU A 64 2.13 -7.56 1.34
C LEU A 64 1.00 -7.36 2.35
N LYS A 65 1.33 -7.45 3.64
CA LYS A 65 0.37 -7.31 4.75
C LYS A 65 0.45 -5.97 5.47
N THR A 66 1.53 -5.21 5.29
CA THR A 66 1.79 -3.95 5.98
C THR A 66 2.29 -2.91 4.99
N LEU A 67 2.12 -1.60 5.28
CA LEU A 67 2.66 -0.55 4.40
C LEU A 67 4.17 -0.63 4.24
N ALA A 68 4.89 -1.09 5.27
CA ALA A 68 6.33 -1.31 5.18
C ALA A 68 6.69 -2.42 4.18
N ASP A 69 5.87 -3.48 4.08
CA ASP A 69 6.07 -4.54 3.08
C ASP A 69 5.87 -3.97 1.65
N PHE A 70 4.83 -3.16 1.45
CA PHE A 70 4.61 -2.44 0.18
C PHE A 70 5.81 -1.55 -0.15
N GLU A 71 6.26 -0.73 0.79
CA GLU A 71 7.43 0.14 0.60
C GLU A 71 8.67 -0.67 0.20
N HIS A 72 8.92 -1.79 0.88
CA HIS A 72 10.06 -2.65 0.60
C HIS A 72 9.97 -3.33 -0.76
N CYS A 73 8.78 -3.84 -1.12
CA CYS A 73 8.53 -4.49 -2.41
C CYS A 73 8.72 -3.51 -3.57
N ILE A 74 8.23 -2.28 -3.45
CA ILE A 74 8.40 -1.24 -4.47
C ILE A 74 9.87 -0.86 -4.57
N LYS A 75 10.55 -0.60 -3.44
CA LYS A 75 12.00 -0.28 -3.41
C LYS A 75 12.87 -1.38 -4.02
N ALA A 76 12.45 -2.64 -3.94
CA ALA A 76 13.17 -3.74 -4.56
C ALA A 76 13.03 -3.79 -6.10
N LYS A 77 12.04 -3.08 -6.67
CA LYS A 77 11.69 -3.10 -8.10
C LYS A 77 12.02 -1.79 -8.83
N VAL A 78 12.18 -0.67 -8.12
CA VAL A 78 12.45 0.68 -8.65
C VAL A 78 13.92 1.04 -8.45
#